data_AF-A0AAV8EPW3-F1
#
_entry.id   AF-A0AAV8EPW3-F1
#
_cell.length_a   1.000
_cell.length_b   1.000
_cell.length_c   1.000
_cell.angle_alpha   90.00
_cell.angle_beta   90.00
_cell.angle_gamma   90.00
#
_symmetry.space_group_name_H-M   'P 1'
#
loop_
_entity.id
_entity.type
_entity.pdbx_description
1 polymer ?
#
loop_
_entity_poly.entity_id
_entity_poly.type
_entity_poly.pdbx_seq_one_letter_code
_entity_poly.pdbx_strand_id
1 'polypeptide(L)'
;MGGKCSNQKMVSDDIVKAFEQHTGFNLANMFPSSRVARLLSGAVSKAEECHRSLDRQLDDIIREHREKGADEEVEDLLMVLLRLHDEGSGTDSLSMDSVKAIIIDLIAAGSGTTAVSLDWIMAELMKNPAVMKKAQTEVRQQFQGRERNKCANQCVVPR
;
A
#
# COMPACT_ATOMS: atom_id res chain seq x y z
N MET A 1 2.42 -18.26 -6.88
CA MET A 1 2.54 -16.81 -6.65
C MET A 1 2.51 -16.58 -5.15
N GLY A 2 3.67 -16.48 -4.50
CA GLY A 2 3.74 -16.55 -3.04
C GLY A 2 5.07 -16.14 -2.43
N GLY A 3 5.80 -15.24 -3.10
CA GLY A 3 6.98 -14.57 -2.53
C GLY A 3 6.74 -13.07 -2.55
N LYS A 4 7.13 -12.36 -1.48
CA LYS A 4 7.01 -10.90 -1.25
C LYS A 4 5.80 -10.35 -0.46
N CYS A 5 5.20 -11.13 0.43
CA CYS A 5 4.21 -10.58 1.38
C CYS A 5 4.80 -9.93 2.64
N SER A 6 6.08 -10.15 2.98
CA SER A 6 6.66 -9.55 4.21
C SER A 6 6.91 -8.05 4.06
N ASN A 7 7.60 -7.62 3.00
CA ASN A 7 7.93 -6.21 2.80
C ASN A 7 6.66 -5.37 2.60
N GLN A 8 5.66 -5.89 1.89
CA GLN A 8 4.38 -5.19 1.66
C GLN A 8 3.60 -4.94 2.97
N LYS A 9 3.55 -5.92 3.87
CA LYS A 9 2.87 -5.77 5.17
C LYS A 9 3.59 -4.76 6.07
N MET A 10 4.92 -4.81 6.08
CA MET A 10 5.74 -3.90 6.88
C MET A 10 5.58 -2.44 6.46
N VAL A 11 5.52 -2.19 5.13
CA VAL A 11 5.29 -0.84 4.58
C VAL A 11 3.91 -0.33 4.99
N SER A 12 2.90 -1.19 4.90
CA SER A 12 1.51 -0.82 5.23
C SER A 12 1.36 -0.45 6.70
N ASP A 13 1.97 -1.21 7.62
CA ASP A 13 1.88 -0.94 9.06
C ASP A 13 2.55 0.38 9.45
N ASP A 14 3.72 0.68 8.87
CA ASP A 14 4.42 1.92 9.16
C ASP A 14 3.73 3.15 8.53
N ILE A 15 3.08 2.98 7.37
CA ILE A 15 2.24 4.03 6.77
C ILE A 15 1.01 4.31 7.65
N VAL A 16 0.34 3.27 8.17
CA VAL A 16 -0.81 3.45 9.07
C VAL A 16 -0.37 4.18 10.34
N LYS A 17 0.76 3.79 10.94
CA LYS A 17 1.31 4.51 12.10
C LYS A 17 1.65 5.97 11.77
N ALA A 18 2.22 6.24 10.60
CA ALA A 18 2.50 7.60 10.15
C ALA A 18 1.21 8.42 10.08
N PHE A 19 0.16 7.84 9.49
CA PHE A 19 -1.13 8.50 9.33
C PHE A 19 -1.80 8.77 10.68
N GLU A 20 -1.77 7.82 11.62
CA GLU A 20 -2.27 8.00 12.98
C GLU A 20 -1.52 9.11 13.74
N GLN A 21 -0.21 9.22 13.55
CA GLN A 21 0.59 10.28 14.17
C GLN A 21 0.24 11.67 13.63
N HIS A 22 -0.04 11.79 12.33
CA HIS A 22 -0.39 13.05 11.69
C HIS A 22 -1.85 13.48 11.91
N THR A 23 -2.77 12.52 12.02
CA THR A 23 -4.21 12.78 12.19
C THR A 23 -4.65 12.80 13.66
N GLY A 24 -3.81 12.30 14.58
CA GLY A 24 -4.10 12.22 16.01
C GLY A 24 -3.93 13.54 16.78
N PHE A 25 -4.60 13.64 17.93
CA PHE A 25 -4.41 14.74 18.87
C PHE A 25 -3.01 14.69 19.49
N ASN A 26 -2.19 15.68 19.17
CA ASN A 26 -0.84 15.79 19.70
C ASN A 26 -0.55 17.24 20.15
N LEU A 27 0.08 17.40 21.32
CA LEU A 27 0.54 18.69 21.86
C LEU A 27 1.42 19.48 20.89
N ALA A 28 2.25 18.77 20.11
CA ALA A 28 3.07 19.40 19.07
C ALA A 28 2.22 20.00 17.93
N ASN A 29 1.07 19.39 17.61
CA ASN A 29 0.18 19.85 16.55
C ASN A 29 -0.71 21.02 17.03
N MET A 30 -1.15 21.01 18.30
CA MET A 30 -1.94 22.11 18.87
C MET A 30 -1.09 23.34 19.22
N PHE A 31 0.16 23.15 19.62
CA PHE A 31 1.06 24.22 20.06
C PHE A 31 2.38 24.19 19.28
N PRO A 32 2.35 24.43 17.96
CA PRO A 32 3.52 24.27 17.09
C PRO A 32 4.68 25.20 17.46
N SER A 33 4.43 26.32 18.13
CA SER A 33 5.46 27.27 18.59
C SER A 33 6.13 26.87 19.92
N SER A 34 5.52 25.98 20.70
CA SER A 34 6.04 25.61 22.03
C SER A 34 7.08 24.50 21.94
N ARG A 35 8.34 24.83 22.25
CA ARG A 35 9.45 23.86 22.32
C ARG A 35 9.18 22.76 23.35
N VAL A 36 8.55 23.10 24.46
CA VAL A 36 8.18 22.16 25.54
C VAL A 36 7.09 21.20 25.07
N ALA A 37 6.06 21.70 24.36
CA ALA A 37 5.00 20.84 23.81
C ALA A 37 5.54 19.83 22.79
N ARG A 38 6.50 20.25 21.94
CA ARG A 38 7.18 19.35 21.00
C ARG A 38 8.05 18.30 21.68
N LEU A 39 8.71 18.65 22.79
CA LEU A 39 9.57 17.73 23.53
C LEU A 39 8.73 16.70 24.31
N LEU A 40 7.68 17.16 25.01
CA LEU A 40 6.84 16.30 25.85
C LEU A 40 5.95 15.35 25.04
N SER A 41 5.63 15.68 23.79
CA SER A 41 4.79 14.82 22.97
C SER A 41 5.49 13.58 22.42
N GLY A 42 6.82 13.59 22.35
CA GLY A 42 7.61 12.57 21.64
C GLY A 42 7.26 12.47 20.14
N ALA A 43 6.49 13.43 19.59
CA ALA A 43 5.98 13.39 18.22
C ALA A 43 7.12 13.37 17.20
N VAL A 44 8.12 14.23 17.43
CA VAL A 44 9.26 14.42 16.52
C VAL A 44 10.08 13.14 16.45
N SER A 45 10.41 12.55 17.60
CA SER A 45 11.17 11.29 17.63
C SER A 45 10.44 10.13 16.97
N LYS A 46 9.11 10.02 17.17
CA LYS A 46 8.27 9.01 16.52
C LYS A 46 8.17 9.22 15.01
N ALA A 47 8.04 10.47 14.56
CA ALA A 47 8.02 10.81 13.14
C ALA A 47 9.38 10.50 12.47
N GLU A 48 10.50 10.81 13.12
CA GLU A 48 11.84 10.45 12.63
C GLU A 48 12.08 8.94 12.58
N GLU A 49 11.60 8.19 13.57
CA GLU A 49 11.66 6.73 13.56
C GLU A 49 10.84 6.13 12.43
N CYS A 50 9.61 6.60 12.25
CA CYS A 50 8.73 6.19 11.17
C CYS A 50 9.34 6.53 9.80
N HIS A 51 9.82 7.77 9.61
CA HIS A 51 10.48 8.19 8.39
C HIS A 51 11.68 7.31 8.05
N ARG A 52 12.57 7.03 9.02
CA ARG A 52 13.72 6.13 8.82
C ARG A 52 13.32 4.70 8.49
N SER A 53 12.18 4.23 8.99
CA SER A 53 11.68 2.88 8.69
C SER A 53 11.14 2.80 7.26
N LEU A 54 10.31 3.78 6.86
CA LEU A 54 9.75 3.85 5.51
C LEU A 54 10.84 4.07 4.45
N ASP A 55 11.81 4.94 4.74
CA ASP A 55 12.91 5.22 3.83
C ASP A 55 13.74 3.96 3.51
N ARG A 56 14.10 3.19 4.55
CA ARG A 56 14.79 1.91 4.39
C ARG A 56 14.01 0.90 3.56
N GLN A 57 12.69 0.82 3.78
CA GLN A 57 11.84 -0.12 3.04
C GLN A 57 11.70 0.28 1.58
N LEU A 58 11.60 1.58 1.29
CA LEU A 58 11.58 2.06 -0.09
C LEU A 58 12.91 1.86 -0.79
N ASP A 59 14.04 2.04 -0.10
CA ASP A 59 15.35 1.71 -0.65
C ASP A 59 15.45 0.24 -1.04
N ASP A 60 14.95 -0.67 -0.20
CA ASP A 60 14.91 -2.10 -0.51
C ASP A 60 14.00 -2.38 -1.72
N ILE A 61 12.82 -1.75 -1.80
CA ILE A 61 11.90 -1.88 -2.94
C ILE A 61 12.53 -1.34 -4.23
N ILE A 62 13.15 -0.17 -4.19
CA ILE A 62 13.83 0.45 -5.35
C ILE A 62 14.97 -0.43 -5.82
N ARG A 63 15.79 -0.97 -4.90
CA ARG A 63 16.87 -1.90 -5.22
C ARG A 63 16.33 -3.14 -5.92
N GLU A 64 15.29 -3.78 -5.37
CA GLU A 64 14.66 -4.95 -5.96
C GLU A 64 14.08 -4.67 -7.36
N HIS A 65 13.52 -3.47 -7.60
CA HIS A 65 13.01 -3.10 -8.92
C HIS A 65 14.14 -2.84 -9.92
N ARG A 66 15.25 -2.23 -9.50
CA ARG A 66 16.43 -2.03 -10.36
C ARG A 66 17.10 -3.36 -10.74
N GLU A 67 17.12 -4.33 -9.83
CA GLU A 67 17.71 -5.66 -10.07
C GLU A 67 16.89 -6.53 -11.04
N LYS A 68 15.57 -6.32 -11.12
CA LYS A 68 14.68 -7.08 -12.00
C LYS A 68 14.88 -6.78 -13.50
N GLY A 69 15.51 -5.66 -13.84
CA GLY A 69 15.73 -5.24 -15.24
C GLY A 69 14.44 -4.88 -15.98
N ALA A 70 14.58 -4.18 -17.12
CA ALA A 70 13.47 -3.67 -17.93
C ALA A 70 12.69 -4.75 -18.73
N ASP A 71 12.75 -6.01 -18.30
CA ASP A 71 12.26 -7.18 -19.05
C ASP A 71 10.80 -7.55 -18.70
N GLU A 72 10.18 -6.87 -17.73
CA GLU A 72 8.73 -6.98 -17.46
C GLU A 72 7.96 -5.95 -18.34
N GLU A 73 7.16 -6.44 -19.29
CA GLU A 73 6.29 -5.65 -20.21
C GLU A 73 5.25 -4.75 -19.51
N VAL A 74 5.20 -4.73 -18.18
CA VAL A 74 4.27 -3.94 -17.38
C VAL A 74 5.06 -2.88 -16.63
N GLU A 75 5.07 -1.65 -17.15
CA GLU A 75 5.60 -0.49 -16.44
C GLU A 75 4.74 -0.23 -15.18
N ASP A 76 5.31 -0.46 -14.01
CA ASP A 76 4.73 0.02 -12.76
C ASP A 76 5.06 1.51 -12.55
N LEU A 77 4.28 2.17 -11.68
CA LEU A 77 4.45 3.59 -11.39
C LEU A 77 5.87 3.91 -10.87
N LEU A 78 6.46 3.01 -10.08
CA LEU A 78 7.80 3.22 -9.53
C LEU A 78 8.84 3.23 -10.64
N MET A 79 8.72 2.34 -11.63
CA MET A 79 9.58 2.30 -12.81
C MET A 79 9.51 3.60 -13.59
N VAL A 80 8.30 4.13 -13.83
CA VAL A 80 8.12 5.42 -14.52
C VAL A 80 8.77 6.57 -13.74
N LEU A 81 8.55 6.63 -12.41
CA LEU A 81 9.13 7.68 -11.57
C LEU A 81 10.66 7.58 -11.50
N LEU A 82 11.22 6.37 -11.44
CA LEU A 82 12.67 6.16 -11.47
C LEU A 82 13.28 6.55 -12.82
N ARG A 83 12.59 6.26 -13.93
CA ARG A 83 13.01 6.73 -15.26
C ARG A 83 13.03 8.25 -15.34
N LEU A 84 11.99 8.93 -14.82
CA LEU A 84 11.97 10.40 -14.76
C LEU A 84 13.07 10.98 -13.87
N HIS A 85 13.43 10.29 -12.78
CA HIS A 85 14.59 10.64 -11.95
C HIS A 85 15.90 10.51 -12.73
N ASP A 86 16.10 9.39 -13.42
CA ASP A 86 17.35 9.05 -14.12
C ASP A 86 17.52 9.80 -15.46
N GLU A 87 16.44 10.15 -16.17
CA GLU A 87 16.44 10.87 -17.46
C GLU A 87 16.54 12.41 -17.29
N GLY A 88 16.27 12.93 -16.09
CA GLY A 88 16.28 14.37 -15.82
C GLY A 88 17.70 14.98 -15.84
N SER A 89 17.87 16.14 -16.48
CA SER A 89 19.10 16.93 -16.43
C SER A 89 18.85 18.30 -15.79
N GLY A 90 19.72 18.73 -14.87
CA GLY A 90 19.63 20.05 -14.24
C GLY A 90 18.58 20.16 -13.11
N THR A 91 17.86 21.28 -13.04
CA THR A 91 16.86 21.61 -12.00
C THR A 91 15.52 20.90 -12.15
N ASP A 92 15.29 20.25 -13.30
CA ASP A 92 14.01 19.64 -13.65
C ASP A 92 13.99 18.12 -13.36
N SER A 93 15.06 17.58 -12.77
CA SER A 93 15.11 16.19 -12.34
C SER A 93 14.29 15.98 -11.07
N LEU A 94 13.45 14.95 -11.08
CA LEU A 94 12.67 14.56 -9.91
C LEU A 94 13.64 14.06 -8.83
N SER A 95 13.64 14.62 -7.61
CA SER A 95 14.53 14.11 -6.56
C SER A 95 14.12 12.73 -6.08
N MET A 96 15.06 11.92 -5.59
CA MET A 96 14.75 10.58 -5.04
C MET A 96 13.78 10.67 -3.85
N ASP A 97 13.92 11.70 -3.01
CA ASP A 97 13.00 11.95 -1.90
C ASP A 97 11.58 12.24 -2.41
N SER A 98 11.46 12.96 -3.53
CA SER A 98 10.17 13.21 -4.19
C SER A 98 9.57 11.92 -4.77
N VAL A 99 10.37 11.05 -5.39
CA VAL A 99 9.92 9.73 -5.87
C VAL A 99 9.34 8.93 -4.70
N LYS A 100 10.10 8.81 -3.60
CA LYS A 100 9.69 8.09 -2.39
C LYS A 100 8.43 8.68 -1.78
N ALA A 101 8.32 10.01 -1.72
CA ALA A 101 7.16 10.70 -1.18
C ALA A 101 5.88 10.42 -2.00
N ILE A 102 5.96 10.45 -3.33
CA ILE A 102 4.82 10.17 -4.22
C ILE A 102 4.31 8.74 -4.00
N ILE A 103 5.22 7.76 -3.89
CA ILE A 103 4.86 6.36 -3.66
C ILE A 103 4.16 6.19 -2.30
N ILE A 104 4.69 6.80 -1.24
CA ILE A 104 4.07 6.75 0.09
C ILE A 104 2.68 7.38 0.06
N ASP A 105 2.54 8.55 -0.56
CA ASP A 105 1.27 9.28 -0.62
C ASP A 105 0.18 8.46 -1.32
N LEU A 106 0.52 7.84 -2.47
CA LEU A 106 -0.41 6.97 -3.19
C LEU A 106 -0.86 5.77 -2.35
N ILE A 107 0.08 5.08 -1.68
CA ILE A 107 -0.24 3.91 -0.85
C ILE A 107 -1.10 4.34 0.34
N ALA A 108 -0.72 5.41 1.04
CA ALA A 108 -1.45 5.93 2.19
C ALA A 108 -2.90 6.31 1.84
N ALA A 109 -3.07 7.11 0.78
CA ALA A 109 -4.38 7.56 0.32
C ALA A 109 -5.24 6.40 -0.19
N GLY A 110 -4.65 5.46 -0.94
CA GLY A 110 -5.35 4.32 -1.53
C GLY A 110 -5.80 3.29 -0.49
N SER A 111 -4.93 2.94 0.47
CA SER A 111 -5.22 1.90 1.45
C SER A 111 -6.32 2.29 2.42
N GLY A 112 -6.24 3.47 3.03
CA GLY A 112 -7.22 3.88 4.05
C GLY A 112 -8.63 4.06 3.46
N THR A 113 -8.73 4.69 2.29
CA THR A 113 -10.03 4.96 1.65
C THR A 113 -10.70 3.70 1.13
N THR A 114 -9.95 2.78 0.52
CA THR A 114 -10.51 1.52 0.01
C THR A 114 -10.93 0.58 1.14
N ALA A 115 -10.16 0.49 2.23
CA ALA A 115 -10.53 -0.28 3.40
C ALA A 115 -11.85 0.19 4.01
N VAL A 116 -11.97 1.50 4.28
CA VAL A 116 -13.21 2.09 4.81
C VAL A 116 -14.39 1.88 3.85
N SER A 117 -14.17 2.03 2.54
CA SER A 117 -15.22 1.79 1.54
C SER A 117 -15.71 0.35 1.56
N LEU A 118 -14.80 -0.63 1.67
CA LEU A 118 -15.15 -2.04 1.77
C LEU A 118 -15.91 -2.35 3.05
N ASP A 119 -15.52 -1.77 4.19
CA ASP A 119 -16.25 -1.93 5.44
C ASP A 119 -17.69 -1.44 5.31
N TRP A 120 -17.90 -0.27 4.70
CA TRP A 120 -19.23 0.26 4.43
C TRP A 120 -20.04 -0.61 3.46
N ILE A 121 -19.41 -1.07 2.37
CA ILE A 121 -20.07 -1.99 1.42
C ILE A 121 -20.53 -3.25 2.14
N MET A 122 -19.66 -3.87 2.95
CA MET A 122 -20.00 -5.09 3.68
C MET A 122 -21.09 -4.85 4.72
N ALA A 123 -21.04 -3.75 5.46
CA ALA A 123 -22.07 -3.36 6.40
C ALA A 123 -23.44 -3.16 5.72
N GLU A 124 -23.46 -2.53 4.54
CA GLU A 124 -24.69 -2.27 3.79
C GLU A 124 -25.27 -3.54 3.15
N LEU A 125 -24.41 -4.43 2.66
CA LEU A 125 -24.82 -5.75 2.16
C LEU A 125 -25.43 -6.60 3.29
N MET A 126 -24.86 -6.57 4.49
CA MET A 126 -25.40 -7.31 5.64
C MET A 126 -26.77 -6.80 6.08
N LYS A 127 -27.04 -5.50 5.94
CA LYS A 127 -28.36 -4.90 6.22
C LYS A 127 -29.41 -5.23 5.16
N ASN A 128 -28.99 -5.58 3.94
CA ASN A 128 -29.89 -5.85 2.80
C ASN A 128 -29.68 -7.28 2.24
N PRO A 129 -30.22 -8.33 2.91
CA PRO A 129 -29.97 -9.73 2.53
C PRO A 129 -30.34 -10.09 1.08
N ALA A 130 -31.36 -9.44 0.51
CA ALA A 130 -31.76 -9.65 -0.88
C ALA A 130 -30.66 -9.19 -1.86
N VAL A 131 -30.03 -8.04 -1.60
CA VAL A 131 -28.93 -7.49 -2.42
C VAL A 131 -27.67 -8.35 -2.26
N MET A 132 -27.34 -8.76 -1.03
CA MET A 132 -26.21 -9.67 -0.78
C MET A 132 -26.36 -11.00 -1.54
N LYS A 133 -27.56 -11.60 -1.54
CA LYS A 133 -27.82 -12.84 -2.29
C LYS A 133 -27.62 -12.67 -3.79
N LYS A 134 -28.02 -11.52 -4.34
CA LYS A 134 -27.81 -11.19 -5.76
C LYS A 134 -26.31 -11.05 -6.08
N ALA A 135 -25.57 -10.25 -5.31
CA ALA A 135 -24.12 -10.05 -5.49
C ALA A 135 -23.34 -11.37 -5.44
N GLN A 136 -23.63 -12.25 -4.47
CA GLN A 136 -23.01 -13.57 -4.37
C GLN A 136 -23.34 -14.46 -5.58
N THR A 137 -24.58 -14.39 -6.08
CA THR A 137 -25.01 -15.16 -7.25
C THR A 137 -24.26 -14.70 -8.50
N GLU A 138 -24.13 -13.39 -8.72
CA GLU A 138 -23.40 -12.82 -9.86
C GLU A 138 -21.92 -13.21 -9.86
N VAL A 139 -21.22 -13.09 -8.72
CA VAL A 139 -19.84 -13.54 -8.58
C VAL A 139 -19.73 -15.03 -8.90
N ARG A 140 -20.59 -15.87 -8.32
CA ARG A 140 -20.58 -17.32 -8.58
C ARG A 140 -20.81 -17.65 -10.05
N GLN A 141 -21.70 -16.93 -10.74
CA GLN A 141 -21.96 -17.16 -12.17
C GLN A 141 -20.74 -16.80 -13.02
N GLN A 142 -20.09 -15.66 -12.74
CA GLN A 142 -18.93 -15.21 -13.50
C GLN A 142 -17.72 -16.17 -13.40
N PHE A 143 -17.54 -16.82 -12.25
CA PHE A 143 -16.40 -17.72 -12.01
C PHE A 143 -16.70 -19.21 -12.28
N GLN A 144 -17.94 -19.60 -12.59
CA GLN A 144 -18.33 -21.00 -12.86
C GLN A 144 -17.63 -21.65 -14.07
N GLY A 145 -17.05 -20.85 -14.98
CA GLY A 145 -16.31 -21.33 -16.16
C GLY A 145 -14.80 -21.52 -15.96
N ARG A 146 -14.20 -21.07 -14.84
CA ARG A 146 -12.73 -21.08 -14.66
C ARG A 146 -12.19 -22.28 -13.88
N GLU A 147 -13.03 -23.05 -13.17
CA GLU A 147 -12.56 -24.08 -12.24
C GLU A 147 -12.81 -25.55 -12.64
N ARG A 148 -13.63 -25.84 -13.66
CA ARG A 148 -13.88 -27.27 -14.02
C ARG A 148 -12.69 -27.97 -14.70
N ASN A 149 -11.71 -27.24 -15.23
CA ASN A 149 -10.64 -27.84 -16.04
C ASN A 149 -9.33 -28.12 -15.28
N LYS A 150 -9.26 -27.84 -13.97
CA LYS A 150 -8.03 -28.12 -13.17
C LYS A 150 -8.18 -29.24 -12.14
N CYS A 151 -9.38 -29.47 -11.58
CA CYS A 151 -9.59 -30.55 -10.61
C CYS A 151 -9.95 -31.91 -11.24
N ALA A 152 -10.38 -31.97 -12.50
CA ALA A 152 -10.75 -33.25 -13.13
C ALA A 152 -9.55 -34.16 -13.46
N ASN A 153 -8.35 -33.60 -13.65
CA ASN A 153 -7.18 -34.35 -14.10
C ASN A 153 -6.19 -34.73 -12.99
N GLN A 154 -6.46 -34.38 -11.72
CA GLN A 154 -5.53 -34.64 -10.60
C GLN A 154 -6.11 -35.53 -9.50
N CYS A 155 -7.30 -36.12 -9.69
CA CYS A 155 -7.89 -37.08 -8.76
C CYS A 155 -8.07 -38.45 -9.44
N VAL A 156 -6.96 -39.08 -9.83
CA VAL A 156 -6.90 -40.54 -9.95
C VAL A 156 -6.47 -41.05 -8.59
N VAL A 157 -7.43 -41.52 -7.79
CA VAL A 157 -7.15 -42.25 -6.55
C VAL A 157 -6.79 -43.68 -6.97
N PRO A 158 -5.54 -44.16 -6.80
CA PRO A 158 -5.24 -45.56 -7.02
C PRO A 158 -5.97 -46.42 -5.97
N ARG A 159 -6.49 -47.57 -6.41
CA ARG A 159 -7.16 -48.57 -5.56
C ARG A 159 -6.23 -49.16 -4.53
#